data_AF-A0AB35U650-F1
#
_entry.id   AF-A0AB35U650-F1
#
_cell.length_a   1.000
_cell.length_b   1.000
_cell.length_c   1.000
_cell.angle_alpha   90.00
_cell.angle_beta   90.00
_cell.angle_gamma   90.00
#
_symmetry.space_group_name_H-M   'P 1'
#
loop_
_entity.id
_entity.type
_entity.pdbx_description
1 polymer ?
#
loop_
_entity_poly.entity_id
_entity_poly.type
_entity_poly.pdbx_seq_one_letter_code
_entity_poly.pdbx_strand_id
1 'polypeptide(L)'
;MASELILKIVPIDGFASSRAILFHGRTVGHFAWNREKNKAEMMLELNPMPLPQAICLTAYAVHCIISLNSPAYIEVKRVNRLERKALAANLFFPKGQGMQWMMEDWRRACASSIFDPYGFIISQGRMQDLPFGNYPTSEKGCGWIAAYNLCKACGKEQFMQETADTLASANLFHERYGENLFALQSFLKSKKIPARWCPGTTGMIQNRMAGSGAGIVLYAHQAGTHYAFYIALGNGQYHFYNDIYGRRNDITAADAFFRRASILPLAALLYVSRKDVPYAQFLMESRK
;
A
#
# COMPACT_ATOMS: atom_id res chain seq x y z
N MET A 1 -14.96 -1.64 -26.25
CA MET A 1 -16.09 -1.21 -25.40
C MET A 1 -15.49 -0.63 -24.13
N ALA A 2 -15.85 0.61 -23.78
CA ALA A 2 -15.50 1.19 -22.48
C ALA A 2 -16.14 0.33 -21.38
N SER A 3 -15.42 0.11 -20.28
CA SER A 3 -15.90 -0.63 -19.13
C SER A 3 -16.32 0.35 -18.05
N GLU A 4 -17.58 0.34 -17.64
CA GLU A 4 -18.09 1.14 -16.53
C GLU A 4 -18.03 0.32 -15.24
N LEU A 5 -17.23 0.77 -14.27
CA LEU A 5 -17.17 0.19 -12.94
C LEU A 5 -18.10 1.00 -12.00
N ILE A 6 -19.25 0.43 -11.62
CA ILE A 6 -20.18 1.08 -10.69
C ILE A 6 -19.92 0.55 -9.27
N LEU A 7 -19.28 1.36 -8.42
CA LEU A 7 -19.06 1.07 -6.99
C LEU A 7 -20.23 1.62 -6.16
N LYS A 8 -20.99 0.75 -5.49
CA LYS A 8 -22.01 1.16 -4.51
C LYS A 8 -21.41 1.19 -3.12
N ILE A 9 -21.61 2.30 -2.42
CA ILE A 9 -21.03 2.59 -1.11
C ILE A 9 -22.19 2.67 -0.11
N VAL A 10 -22.16 1.83 0.93
CA VAL A 10 -23.14 1.92 2.01
C VAL A 10 -22.45 2.61 3.20
N PRO A 11 -22.87 3.83 3.56
CA PRO A 11 -22.30 4.59 4.67
C PRO A 11 -22.68 3.95 6.01
N ILE A 12 -21.90 4.23 7.05
CA ILE A 12 -22.30 3.99 8.45
C ILE A 12 -23.21 5.15 8.87
N ASP A 13 -24.24 4.86 9.65
CA ASP A 13 -25.25 5.85 10.08
C ASP A 13 -24.61 7.14 10.62
N GLY A 14 -25.05 8.30 10.11
CA GLY A 14 -24.68 9.63 10.64
C GLY A 14 -23.73 10.50 9.81
N PHE A 15 -23.30 10.10 8.61
CA PHE A 15 -22.39 10.93 7.78
C PHE A 15 -23.09 11.70 6.64
N ALA A 16 -22.83 13.01 6.57
CA ALA A 16 -23.25 13.89 5.47
C ALA A 16 -22.24 13.80 4.32
N SER A 17 -22.67 13.40 3.11
CA SER A 17 -21.78 13.26 1.95
C SER A 17 -21.81 14.48 1.02
N SER A 18 -20.63 14.89 0.57
CA SER A 18 -20.41 15.86 -0.50
C SER A 18 -20.14 15.14 -1.83
N ARG A 19 -20.44 15.79 -2.96
CA ARG A 19 -20.06 15.30 -4.30
C ARG A 19 -18.52 15.36 -4.40
N ALA A 20 -17.87 14.21 -4.55
CA ALA A 20 -16.45 14.14 -4.88
C ALA A 20 -16.28 13.78 -6.37
N ILE A 21 -15.18 14.23 -6.96
CA ILE A 21 -14.74 13.77 -8.30
C ILE A 21 -13.35 13.18 -8.10
N LEU A 22 -13.15 11.94 -8.54
CA LEU A 22 -11.87 11.26 -8.47
C LEU A 22 -11.11 11.52 -9.76
N PHE A 23 -9.93 12.14 -9.67
CA PHE A 23 -9.06 12.35 -10.83
C PHE A 23 -7.78 11.54 -10.67
N HIS A 24 -7.46 10.73 -11.68
CA HIS A 24 -6.12 10.14 -11.80
C HIS A 24 -5.70 10.10 -13.27
N GLY A 25 -4.73 10.94 -13.64
CA GLY A 25 -4.34 11.14 -15.03
C GLY A 25 -5.55 11.57 -15.88
N ARG A 26 -5.92 10.75 -16.87
CA ARG A 26 -7.10 10.98 -17.74
C ARG A 26 -8.39 10.31 -17.27
N THR A 27 -8.38 9.64 -16.11
CA THR A 27 -9.56 8.93 -15.60
C THR A 27 -10.33 9.83 -14.64
N VAL A 28 -11.65 9.89 -14.83
CA VAL A 28 -12.59 10.68 -14.02
C VAL A 28 -13.62 9.74 -13.39
N GLY A 29 -13.73 9.78 -12.06
CA GLY A 29 -14.77 9.10 -11.30
C GLY A 29 -15.75 10.09 -10.72
N HIS A 30 -17.05 9.81 -10.82
CA HIS A 30 -18.11 10.67 -10.29
C HIS A 30 -18.73 10.05 -9.04
N PHE A 31 -18.74 10.77 -7.92
CA PHE A 31 -19.50 10.39 -6.74
C PHE A 31 -20.87 11.08 -6.74
N ALA A 32 -21.93 10.28 -6.61
CA ALA A 32 -23.30 10.74 -6.47
C ALA A 32 -23.95 10.10 -5.24
N TRP A 33 -24.46 10.92 -4.33
CA TRP A 33 -25.26 10.42 -3.22
C TRP A 33 -26.70 10.14 -3.67
N ASN A 34 -27.15 8.90 -3.47
CA ASN A 34 -28.53 8.52 -3.69
C ASN A 34 -29.35 8.77 -2.42
N ARG A 35 -30.04 9.93 -2.37
CA ARG A 35 -30.85 10.35 -1.21
C ARG A 35 -31.99 9.39 -0.89
N GLU A 36 -32.61 8.79 -1.90
CA GLU A 36 -33.76 7.89 -1.72
C GLU A 36 -33.37 6.56 -1.06
N LYS A 37 -32.15 6.09 -1.30
CA LYS A 37 -31.65 4.80 -0.79
C LYS A 37 -30.80 4.94 0.46
N ASN A 38 -30.57 6.16 0.94
CA ASN A 38 -29.61 6.52 1.99
C ASN A 38 -28.22 5.88 1.74
N LYS A 39 -27.73 5.96 0.48
CA LYS A 39 -26.50 5.29 0.04
C LYS A 39 -25.65 6.21 -0.85
N ALA A 40 -24.33 6.13 -0.71
CA ALA A 40 -23.40 6.74 -1.65
C ALA A 40 -23.23 5.81 -2.86
N GLU A 41 -23.26 6.34 -4.07
CA GLU A 41 -22.92 5.59 -5.29
C GLU A 41 -21.76 6.31 -5.98
N MET A 42 -20.72 5.57 -6.35
CA MET A 42 -19.65 6.09 -7.19
C MET A 42 -19.66 5.35 -8.52
N MET A 43 -19.68 6.12 -9.60
CA MET A 43 -19.48 5.60 -10.94
C MET A 43 -18.05 5.93 -11.37
N LEU A 44 -17.27 4.90 -11.67
CA LEU A 44 -15.96 5.02 -12.28
C LEU A 44 -16.09 4.63 -13.75
N GLU A 45 -15.99 5.61 -14.63
CA GLU A 45 -15.82 5.33 -16.05
C GLU A 45 -14.36 4.97 -16.30
N LEU A 46 -14.11 3.70 -16.65
CA LEU A 46 -12.77 3.23 -16.94
C LEU A 46 -12.56 3.23 -18.44
N ASN A 47 -11.64 4.08 -18.89
CA ASN A 47 -11.02 3.88 -20.19
C ASN A 47 -10.38 2.48 -20.22
N PRO A 48 -10.40 1.77 -21.36
CA PRO A 48 -9.71 0.50 -21.48
C PRO A 48 -8.25 0.64 -21.05
N MET A 49 -7.85 -0.10 -20.03
CA MET A 49 -6.50 -0.05 -19.48
C MET A 49 -5.98 -1.47 -19.17
N PRO A 50 -4.65 -1.68 -19.20
CA PRO A 50 -4.05 -2.92 -18.75
C PRO A 50 -4.45 -3.29 -17.32
N LEU A 51 -4.61 -4.59 -17.06
CA LEU A 51 -4.99 -5.11 -15.73
C LEU A 51 -4.16 -4.53 -14.56
N PRO A 52 -2.82 -4.37 -14.65
CA PRO A 52 -2.05 -3.81 -13.55
C PRO A 52 -2.43 -2.36 -13.20
N GLN A 53 -2.76 -1.53 -14.20
CA GLN A 53 -3.26 -0.17 -13.98
C GLN A 53 -4.67 -0.20 -13.38
N ALA A 54 -5.54 -1.10 -13.85
CA ALA A 54 -6.87 -1.28 -13.28
C ALA A 54 -6.82 -1.69 -11.80
N ILE A 55 -5.86 -2.53 -11.40
CA ILE A 55 -5.62 -2.90 -9.99
C ILE A 55 -5.27 -1.66 -9.16
N CYS A 56 -4.28 -0.86 -9.59
CA CYS A 56 -3.86 0.35 -8.88
C CYS A 56 -4.98 1.38 -8.77
N LEU A 57 -5.73 1.59 -9.85
CA LEU A 57 -6.85 2.54 -9.84
C LEU A 57 -7.99 2.07 -8.92
N THR A 58 -8.30 0.77 -8.93
CA THR A 58 -9.30 0.19 -8.02
C THR A 58 -8.88 0.39 -6.56
N ALA A 59 -7.61 0.11 -6.24
CA ALA A 59 -7.06 0.31 -4.91
C ALA A 59 -7.15 1.79 -4.45
N TYR A 60 -6.76 2.72 -5.33
CA TYR A 60 -6.85 4.15 -5.08
C TYR A 60 -8.29 4.60 -4.83
N ALA A 61 -9.22 4.16 -5.68
CA ALA A 61 -10.64 4.45 -5.54
C ALA A 61 -11.22 3.95 -4.21
N VAL A 62 -10.91 2.70 -3.83
CA VAL A 62 -11.30 2.13 -2.53
C VAL A 62 -10.74 2.96 -1.38
N HIS A 63 -9.48 3.38 -1.46
CA HIS A 63 -8.87 4.18 -0.40
C HIS A 63 -9.51 5.58 -0.27
N CYS A 64 -9.86 6.23 -1.39
CA CYS A 64 -10.62 7.47 -1.39
C CYS A 64 -11.99 7.28 -0.74
N ILE A 65 -12.72 6.22 -1.11
CA ILE A 65 -14.02 5.90 -0.51
C ILE A 65 -13.90 5.73 1.00
N ILE A 66 -12.91 4.96 1.46
CA ILE A 66 -12.65 4.72 2.89
C ILE A 66 -12.37 6.04 3.60
N SER A 67 -11.48 6.87 3.05
CA SER A 67 -11.06 8.12 3.68
C SER A 67 -12.18 9.16 3.77
N LEU A 68 -13.13 9.12 2.84
CA LEU A 68 -14.25 10.06 2.78
C LEU A 68 -15.48 9.60 3.56
N ASN A 69 -15.75 8.29 3.63
CA ASN A 69 -17.04 7.77 4.08
C ASN A 69 -16.95 6.72 5.19
N SER A 70 -15.76 6.20 5.51
CA SER A 70 -15.55 5.11 6.47
C SER A 70 -16.61 3.99 6.37
N PRO A 71 -16.85 3.42 5.17
CA PRO A 71 -17.98 2.50 4.99
C PRO A 71 -17.71 1.15 5.65
N ALA A 72 -18.75 0.48 6.13
CA ALA A 72 -18.61 -0.90 6.62
C ALA A 72 -18.26 -1.88 5.48
N TYR A 73 -18.78 -1.64 4.29
CA TYR A 73 -18.50 -2.44 3.09
C TYR A 73 -18.71 -1.63 1.80
N ILE A 74 -18.11 -2.11 0.70
CA ILE A 74 -18.31 -1.60 -0.66
C ILE A 74 -18.84 -2.75 -1.52
N GLU A 75 -19.89 -2.50 -2.30
CA GLU A 75 -20.50 -3.50 -3.18
C GLU A 75 -20.42 -3.05 -4.64
N VAL A 76 -19.97 -3.94 -5.52
CA VAL A 76 -19.93 -3.72 -6.97
C VAL A 76 -20.91 -4.67 -7.63
N LYS A 77 -21.95 -4.13 -8.26
CA LYS A 77 -22.95 -4.95 -8.96
C LYS A 77 -22.52 -5.13 -10.40
N ARG A 78 -22.62 -6.36 -10.91
CA ARG A 78 -22.31 -6.75 -12.29
C ARG A 78 -20.90 -6.37 -12.69
N VAL A 79 -19.98 -7.32 -12.60
CA VAL A 79 -18.57 -7.10 -12.96
C VAL A 79 -18.19 -7.92 -14.19
N ASN A 80 -17.48 -7.30 -15.12
CA ASN A 80 -16.86 -8.02 -16.23
C ASN A 80 -15.61 -8.79 -15.77
N ARG A 81 -14.99 -9.55 -16.68
CA ARG A 81 -13.84 -10.40 -16.35
C ARG A 81 -12.60 -9.61 -15.88
N LEU A 82 -12.37 -8.43 -16.43
CA LEU A 82 -11.22 -7.58 -16.07
C LEU A 82 -11.43 -6.96 -14.69
N GLU A 83 -12.60 -6.35 -14.46
CA GLU A 83 -13.01 -5.77 -13.18
C GLU A 83 -12.97 -6.79 -12.06
N ARG A 84 -13.49 -8.00 -12.31
CA ARG A 84 -13.46 -9.09 -11.32
C ARG A 84 -12.02 -9.41 -10.87
N LYS A 85 -11.05 -9.40 -11.79
CA LYS A 85 -9.64 -9.61 -11.44
C LYS A 85 -9.06 -8.44 -10.66
N ALA A 86 -9.36 -7.21 -11.07
CA ALA A 86 -8.88 -6.01 -10.38
C ALA A 86 -9.46 -5.88 -8.96
N LEU A 87 -10.74 -6.15 -8.79
CA LEU A 87 -11.43 -6.18 -7.50
C LEU A 87 -10.92 -7.31 -6.61
N ALA A 88 -10.75 -8.52 -7.15
CA ALA A 88 -10.18 -9.64 -6.39
C ALA A 88 -8.75 -9.34 -5.86
N ALA A 89 -7.93 -8.65 -6.66
CA ALA A 89 -6.59 -8.20 -6.22
C ALA A 89 -6.63 -7.14 -5.10
N ASN A 90 -7.80 -6.55 -4.86
CA ASN A 90 -8.08 -5.51 -3.86
C ASN A 90 -9.02 -6.03 -2.76
N LEU A 91 -8.95 -7.33 -2.43
CA LEU A 91 -9.69 -7.98 -1.33
C LEU A 91 -11.22 -7.97 -1.49
N PHE A 92 -11.74 -7.79 -2.71
CA PHE A 92 -13.15 -8.06 -2.94
C PHE A 92 -13.39 -9.57 -3.11
N PHE A 93 -14.48 -10.05 -2.53
CA PHE A 93 -14.96 -11.43 -2.66
C PHE A 93 -16.26 -11.51 -3.47
N PRO A 94 -16.56 -12.65 -4.11
CA PRO A 94 -17.81 -12.82 -4.87
C PRO A 94 -19.06 -12.69 -3.99
N LYS A 95 -20.07 -11.96 -4.47
CA LYS A 95 -21.40 -11.87 -3.84
C LYS A 95 -22.49 -11.84 -4.91
N GLY A 96 -23.14 -12.98 -5.13
CA GLY A 96 -24.07 -13.15 -6.25
C GLY A 96 -23.39 -12.84 -7.59
N GLN A 97 -24.01 -11.99 -8.40
CA GLN A 97 -23.44 -11.54 -9.69
C GLN A 97 -22.39 -10.43 -9.55
N GLY A 98 -22.16 -9.92 -8.34
CA GLY A 98 -21.24 -8.83 -8.03
C GLY A 98 -20.02 -9.26 -7.23
N MET A 99 -19.38 -8.27 -6.61
CA MET A 99 -18.32 -8.47 -5.63
C MET A 99 -18.51 -7.51 -4.45
N GLN A 100 -18.00 -7.89 -3.28
CA GLN A 100 -18.08 -7.08 -2.07
C GLN A 100 -16.69 -6.98 -1.43
N TRP A 101 -16.36 -5.81 -0.89
CA TRP A 101 -15.22 -5.57 -0.02
C TRP A 101 -15.73 -5.23 1.38
N MET A 102 -15.01 -5.65 2.41
CA MET A 102 -15.36 -5.39 3.81
C MET A 102 -14.23 -4.65 4.50
N MET A 103 -14.61 -3.69 5.35
CA MET A 103 -13.66 -2.95 6.15
C MET A 103 -13.11 -3.83 7.26
N GLU A 104 -11.81 -4.07 7.21
CA GLU A 104 -11.03 -4.66 8.30
C GLU A 104 -11.15 -3.79 9.55
N ASP A 105 -11.33 -4.42 10.72
CA ASP A 105 -11.49 -3.72 12.00
C ASP A 105 -10.29 -2.82 12.32
N TRP A 106 -9.07 -3.28 12.00
CA TRP A 106 -7.86 -2.48 12.18
C TRP A 106 -7.76 -1.31 11.22
N ARG A 107 -8.22 -1.47 9.99
CA ARG A 107 -8.32 -0.33 9.06
C ARG A 107 -9.33 0.69 9.57
N ARG A 108 -10.41 0.26 10.23
CA ARG A 108 -11.43 1.12 10.85
C ARG A 108 -10.89 1.87 12.06
N ALA A 109 -10.08 1.21 12.89
CA ALA A 109 -9.46 1.81 14.07
C ALA A 109 -8.38 2.86 13.70
N CYS A 110 -7.77 2.76 12.52
CA CYS A 110 -6.72 3.67 12.08
C CYS A 110 -7.27 5.00 11.51
N ALA A 111 -6.81 6.12 12.07
CA ALA A 111 -7.03 7.44 11.49
C ALA A 111 -6.55 7.53 10.03
N SER A 112 -7.30 8.24 9.17
CA SER A 112 -6.95 8.41 7.74
C SER A 112 -5.55 9.00 7.52
N SER A 113 -5.06 9.82 8.46
CA SER A 113 -3.72 10.41 8.41
C SER A 113 -2.55 9.41 8.50
N ILE A 114 -2.81 8.15 8.87
CA ILE A 114 -1.82 7.05 8.86
C ILE A 114 -1.48 6.61 7.44
N PHE A 115 -2.34 6.93 6.47
CA PHE A 115 -2.21 6.53 5.09
C PHE A 115 -1.97 7.74 4.18
N ASP A 116 -1.30 7.51 3.05
CA ASP A 116 -1.29 8.46 1.94
C ASP A 116 -2.56 8.30 1.08
N PRO A 117 -2.79 9.17 0.07
CA PRO A 117 -3.97 9.06 -0.79
C PRO A 117 -4.10 7.73 -1.54
N TYR A 118 -3.01 6.99 -1.71
CA TYR A 118 -2.99 5.70 -2.40
C TYR A 118 -3.19 4.52 -1.44
N GLY A 119 -3.19 4.77 -0.13
CA GLY A 119 -3.35 3.77 0.92
C GLY A 119 -2.05 3.11 1.37
N PHE A 120 -0.88 3.68 1.05
CA PHE A 120 0.37 3.27 1.69
C PHE A 120 0.39 3.75 3.14
N ILE A 121 0.89 2.92 4.05
CA ILE A 121 1.07 3.28 5.46
C ILE A 121 2.30 4.18 5.57
N ILE A 122 2.12 5.38 6.13
CA ILE A 122 3.16 6.42 6.20
C ILE A 122 3.56 6.80 7.64
N SER A 123 2.84 6.30 8.64
CA SER A 123 3.00 6.75 10.03
C SER A 123 2.83 5.60 11.03
N GLN A 124 3.88 4.79 11.21
CA GLN A 124 3.94 3.75 12.24
C GLN A 124 3.67 4.30 13.65
N GLY A 125 4.25 5.44 14.02
CA GLY A 125 4.13 6.00 15.38
C GLY A 125 2.70 6.35 15.83
N ARG A 126 1.75 6.38 14.89
CA ARG A 126 0.31 6.61 15.18
C ARG A 126 -0.49 5.31 15.29
N MET A 127 0.14 4.16 15.15
CA MET A 127 -0.47 2.83 15.22
C MET A 127 -0.18 2.20 16.58
N GLN A 128 -0.70 2.83 17.65
CA GLN A 128 -0.44 2.40 19.03
C GLN A 128 -1.23 1.14 19.40
N ASP A 129 -2.45 1.01 18.87
CA ASP A 129 -3.38 -0.06 19.26
C ASP A 129 -3.17 -1.36 18.47
N LEU A 130 -2.48 -1.31 17.32
CA LEU A 130 -2.26 -2.50 16.49
C LEU A 130 -1.10 -3.33 17.05
N PRO A 131 -1.34 -4.56 17.54
CA PRO A 131 -0.28 -5.40 18.09
C PRO A 131 0.65 -5.94 16.99
N PHE A 132 1.88 -6.23 17.37
CA PHE A 132 2.88 -6.95 16.61
C PHE A 132 3.60 -7.91 17.56
N GLY A 133 3.02 -9.11 17.73
CA GLY A 133 3.41 -10.03 18.79
C GLY A 133 3.13 -9.41 20.16
N ASN A 134 4.15 -9.35 21.02
CA ASN A 134 4.05 -8.77 22.37
C ASN A 134 4.28 -7.25 22.41
N TYR A 135 4.50 -6.60 21.26
CA TYR A 135 4.82 -5.18 21.18
C TYR A 135 3.77 -4.43 20.38
N PRO A 136 3.53 -3.13 20.64
CA PRO A 136 2.72 -2.33 19.74
C PRO A 136 3.47 -2.07 18.42
N THR A 137 2.71 -1.96 17.32
CA THR A 137 3.25 -1.62 16.00
C THR A 137 4.04 -0.32 16.02
N SER A 138 3.61 0.66 16.82
CA SER A 138 4.31 1.94 16.98
C SER A 138 5.78 1.79 17.36
N GLU A 139 6.15 0.73 18.10
CA GLU A 139 7.51 0.47 18.58
C GLU A 139 8.31 -0.47 17.66
N LYS A 140 7.69 -1.55 17.16
CA LYS A 140 8.40 -2.64 16.47
C LYS A 140 7.81 -3.02 15.10
N GLY A 141 6.95 -2.19 14.52
CA GLY A 141 6.20 -2.53 13.30
C GLY A 141 6.85 -2.16 11.96
N CYS A 142 8.07 -1.64 11.95
CA CYS A 142 8.66 -1.05 10.73
C CYS A 142 8.81 -2.05 9.56
N GLY A 143 9.19 -3.31 9.82
CA GLY A 143 9.36 -4.29 8.74
C GLY A 143 8.03 -4.81 8.19
N TRP A 144 7.03 -5.10 9.03
CA TRP A 144 5.72 -5.51 8.52
C TRP A 144 5.02 -4.39 7.74
N ILE A 145 5.15 -3.13 8.18
CA ILE A 145 4.65 -1.97 7.43
C ILE A 145 5.35 -1.87 6.07
N ALA A 146 6.67 -2.04 6.03
CA ALA A 146 7.42 -2.01 4.79
C ALA A 146 7.02 -3.18 3.85
N ALA A 147 6.75 -4.36 4.41
CA ALA A 147 6.26 -5.52 3.67
C ALA A 147 4.84 -5.30 3.12
N TYR A 148 3.93 -4.77 3.94
CA TYR A 148 2.58 -4.38 3.53
C TYR A 148 2.62 -3.41 2.34
N ASN A 149 3.43 -2.35 2.47
CA ASN A 149 3.59 -1.37 1.40
C ASN A 149 4.21 -1.97 0.13
N LEU A 150 5.18 -2.88 0.26
CA LEU A 150 5.75 -3.57 -0.91
C LEU A 150 4.73 -4.50 -1.59
N CYS A 151 3.90 -5.22 -0.83
CA CYS A 151 2.80 -6.00 -1.38
C CYS A 151 1.83 -5.12 -2.17
N LYS A 152 1.41 -4.00 -1.56
CA LYS A 152 0.53 -3.02 -2.20
C LYS A 152 1.14 -2.47 -3.48
N ALA A 153 2.42 -2.10 -3.47
CA ALA A 153 3.14 -1.59 -4.63
C ALA A 153 3.18 -2.59 -5.79
N CYS A 154 3.22 -3.89 -5.47
CA CYS A 154 3.13 -5.00 -6.42
C CYS A 154 1.68 -5.30 -6.89
N GLY A 155 0.69 -4.48 -6.51
CA GLY A 155 -0.72 -4.70 -6.84
C GLY A 155 -1.37 -5.84 -6.05
N LYS A 156 -0.88 -6.11 -4.83
CA LYS A 156 -1.37 -7.17 -3.96
C LYS A 156 -1.82 -6.57 -2.64
N GLU A 157 -3.07 -6.13 -2.58
CA GLU A 157 -3.67 -5.61 -1.35
C GLU A 157 -3.73 -6.71 -0.30
N GLN A 158 -3.46 -6.39 0.97
CA GLN A 158 -3.44 -7.35 2.08
C GLN A 158 -4.26 -6.78 3.26
N PHE A 159 -4.70 -7.66 4.17
CA PHE A 159 -5.18 -7.23 5.47
C PHE A 159 -3.98 -6.83 6.35
N MET A 160 -4.13 -5.74 7.10
CA MET A 160 -3.08 -5.20 7.96
C MET A 160 -2.74 -6.18 9.08
N GLN A 161 -3.75 -6.72 9.75
CA GLN A 161 -3.60 -7.68 10.84
C GLN A 161 -2.97 -8.97 10.38
N GLU A 162 -3.44 -9.57 9.28
CA GLU A 162 -2.87 -10.80 8.75
C GLU A 162 -1.37 -10.62 8.42
N THR A 163 -1.01 -9.45 7.87
CA THR A 163 0.39 -9.13 7.56
C THR A 163 1.23 -9.01 8.83
N ALA A 164 0.75 -8.28 9.83
CA ALA A 164 1.41 -8.11 11.11
C ALA A 164 1.57 -9.44 11.86
N ASP A 165 0.50 -10.23 11.98
CA ASP A 165 0.49 -11.52 12.68
C ASP A 165 1.41 -12.56 12.02
N THR A 166 1.41 -12.60 10.68
CA THR A 166 2.29 -13.52 9.92
C THR A 166 3.76 -13.21 10.15
N LEU A 167 4.13 -11.93 10.20
CA LEU A 167 5.52 -11.53 10.42
C LEU A 167 5.91 -11.58 11.90
N ALA A 168 4.98 -11.30 12.82
CA ALA A 168 5.19 -11.44 14.26
C ALA A 168 5.47 -12.90 14.64
N SER A 169 4.64 -13.84 14.14
CA SER A 169 4.82 -15.28 14.41
C SER A 169 6.15 -15.81 13.88
N ALA A 170 6.64 -15.33 12.74
CA ALA A 170 7.95 -15.71 12.21
C ALA A 170 9.12 -15.16 13.06
N ASN A 171 8.94 -14.01 13.72
CA ASN A 171 9.94 -13.42 14.62
C ASN A 171 10.03 -14.13 15.97
N LEU A 172 8.93 -14.68 16.49
CA LEU A 172 8.92 -15.44 17.76
C LEU A 172 9.83 -16.69 17.72
N PHE A 173 10.08 -17.26 16.54
CA PHE A 173 10.99 -18.41 16.42
C PHE A 173 12.48 -18.03 16.43
N HIS A 174 12.84 -16.73 16.36
CA HIS A 174 14.21 -16.28 16.10
C HIS A 174 14.67 -15.11 16.98
N GLU A 175 14.14 -14.98 18.20
CA GLU A 175 14.25 -13.84 19.16
C GLU A 175 15.67 -13.27 19.46
N ARG A 176 16.75 -13.78 18.86
CA ARG A 176 18.11 -13.28 19.07
C ARG A 176 18.60 -12.23 18.07
N TYR A 177 17.92 -12.06 16.93
CA TYR A 177 18.27 -11.05 15.92
C TYR A 177 16.98 -10.39 15.42
N GLY A 178 16.90 -9.05 15.48
CA GLY A 178 15.68 -8.26 15.18
C GLY A 178 15.02 -8.62 13.84
N GLU A 179 13.79 -8.15 13.63
CA GLU A 179 12.85 -8.59 12.57
C GLU A 179 13.55 -9.18 11.35
N ASN A 180 13.33 -10.47 11.14
CA ASN A 180 14.24 -11.31 10.38
C ASN A 180 14.07 -11.06 8.86
N LEU A 181 15.11 -10.59 8.17
CA LEU A 181 15.10 -10.44 6.71
C LEU A 181 14.67 -11.73 5.98
N PHE A 182 14.96 -12.91 6.55
CA PHE A 182 14.51 -14.19 6.01
C PHE A 182 13.01 -14.41 6.21
N ALA A 183 12.42 -13.92 7.31
CA ALA A 183 10.98 -13.94 7.52
C ALA A 183 10.28 -13.01 6.51
N LEU A 184 10.80 -11.80 6.31
CA LEU A 184 10.33 -10.88 5.28
C LEU A 184 10.43 -11.51 3.88
N GLN A 185 11.56 -12.11 3.54
CA GLN A 185 11.72 -12.77 2.24
C GLN A 185 10.76 -13.95 2.07
N SER A 186 10.57 -14.76 3.11
CA SER A 186 9.64 -15.90 3.09
C SER A 186 8.19 -15.45 2.96
N PHE A 187 7.80 -14.39 3.65
CA PHE A 187 6.50 -13.74 3.51
C PHE A 187 6.28 -13.22 2.09
N LEU A 188 7.23 -12.45 1.54
CA LEU A 188 7.12 -11.95 0.16
C LEU A 188 7.01 -13.10 -0.86
N LYS A 189 7.74 -14.19 -0.64
CA LYS A 189 7.65 -15.41 -1.46
C LYS A 189 6.28 -16.07 -1.35
N SER A 190 5.69 -16.18 -0.15
CA SER A 190 4.35 -16.74 0.04
C SER A 190 3.27 -15.90 -0.67
N LYS A 191 3.46 -14.58 -0.71
CA LYS A 191 2.64 -13.65 -1.49
C LYS A 191 3.00 -13.60 -2.98
N LYS A 192 3.90 -14.47 -3.46
CA LYS A 192 4.36 -14.58 -4.86
C LYS A 192 4.97 -13.27 -5.39
N ILE A 193 5.71 -12.56 -4.55
CA ILE A 193 6.44 -11.34 -4.93
C ILE A 193 7.89 -11.76 -5.25
N PRO A 194 8.41 -11.45 -6.46
CA PRO A 194 9.75 -11.88 -6.88
C PRO A 194 10.85 -10.97 -6.30
N ALA A 195 10.83 -10.78 -4.98
CA ALA A 195 11.81 -9.96 -4.28
C ALA A 195 13.20 -10.62 -4.28
N ARG A 196 14.23 -9.84 -4.57
CA ARG A 196 15.63 -10.24 -4.56
C ARG A 196 16.35 -9.58 -3.40
N TRP A 197 17.29 -10.31 -2.80
CA TRP A 197 18.06 -9.82 -1.68
C TRP A 197 19.44 -9.32 -2.13
N CYS A 198 19.88 -8.20 -1.55
CA CYS A 198 21.21 -7.63 -1.73
C CYS A 198 21.67 -6.99 -0.42
N PRO A 199 22.48 -7.67 0.41
CA PRO A 199 23.25 -7.02 1.47
C PRO A 199 24.49 -6.34 0.87
N GLY A 200 24.96 -5.25 1.47
CA GLY A 200 26.20 -4.61 1.05
C GLY A 200 26.38 -3.18 1.56
N THR A 201 27.26 -2.44 0.89
CA THR A 201 27.46 -1.02 1.20
C THR A 201 26.32 -0.17 0.68
N THR A 202 26.10 1.00 1.27
CA THR A 202 25.06 1.93 0.79
C THR A 202 25.22 2.27 -0.70
N GLY A 203 26.45 2.37 -1.23
CA GLY A 203 26.70 2.57 -2.66
C GLY A 203 26.25 1.38 -3.53
N MET A 204 26.49 0.14 -3.08
CA MET A 204 25.96 -1.05 -3.77
C MET A 204 24.43 -1.05 -3.77
N ILE A 205 23.81 -0.69 -2.64
CA ILE A 205 22.36 -0.63 -2.51
C ILE A 205 21.78 0.44 -3.44
N GLN A 206 22.37 1.63 -3.51
CA GLN A 206 21.97 2.70 -4.42
C GLN A 206 21.97 2.24 -5.89
N ASN A 207 23.03 1.53 -6.31
CA ASN A 207 23.12 0.98 -7.67
C ASN A 207 22.02 -0.05 -7.95
N ARG A 208 21.64 -0.86 -6.95
CA ARG A 208 20.51 -1.80 -7.09
C ARG A 208 19.16 -1.10 -7.14
N MET A 209 18.98 -0.03 -6.35
CA MET A 209 17.76 0.78 -6.37
C MET A 209 17.52 1.44 -7.74
N ALA A 210 18.59 1.88 -8.43
CA ALA A 210 18.47 2.47 -9.76
C ALA A 210 17.78 1.54 -10.78
N GLY A 211 18.05 0.22 -10.68
CA GLY A 211 17.45 -0.81 -11.53
C GLY A 211 16.13 -1.41 -11.02
N SER A 212 15.67 -1.03 -9.83
CA SER A 212 14.45 -1.58 -9.23
C SER A 212 13.25 -0.63 -9.40
N GLY A 213 12.04 -1.15 -9.13
CA GLY A 213 10.81 -0.35 -9.07
C GLY A 213 10.39 -0.02 -7.65
N ALA A 214 10.68 -0.90 -6.71
CA ALA A 214 10.39 -0.71 -5.29
C ALA A 214 11.23 -1.69 -4.46
N GLY A 215 11.24 -1.47 -3.15
CA GLY A 215 11.89 -2.39 -2.23
C GLY A 215 11.79 -1.97 -0.78
N ILE A 216 12.40 -2.77 0.08
CA ILE A 216 12.55 -2.54 1.50
C ILE A 216 14.05 -2.41 1.78
N VAL A 217 14.45 -1.29 2.37
CA VAL A 217 15.81 -1.03 2.82
C VAL A 217 15.88 -1.24 4.32
N LEU A 218 16.82 -2.08 4.74
CA LEU A 218 17.26 -2.24 6.11
C LEU A 218 18.56 -1.47 6.32
N TYR A 219 18.61 -0.61 7.32
CA TYR A 219 19.78 0.21 7.61
C TYR A 219 19.92 0.47 9.11
N ALA A 220 21.14 0.80 9.54
CA ALA A 220 21.39 1.27 10.89
C ALA A 220 20.93 2.73 11.01
N HIS A 221 19.98 3.00 11.90
CA HIS A 221 19.48 4.32 12.25
C HIS A 221 19.90 4.68 13.70
N GLN A 222 19.74 5.94 14.11
CA GLN A 222 20.14 6.40 15.46
C GLN A 222 19.41 5.65 16.58
N ALA A 223 18.17 5.22 16.34
CA ALA A 223 17.36 4.44 17.29
C ALA A 223 17.52 2.91 17.14
N GLY A 224 18.51 2.46 16.37
CA GLY A 224 18.75 1.05 16.06
C GLY A 224 18.44 0.68 14.61
N THR A 225 18.29 -0.61 14.35
CA THR A 225 17.98 -1.14 13.02
C THR A 225 16.59 -0.73 12.55
N HIS A 226 16.47 -0.18 11.34
CA HIS A 226 15.20 0.34 10.81
C HIS A 226 14.90 -0.14 9.39
N TYR A 227 13.61 -0.29 9.09
CA TYR A 227 13.07 -0.67 7.80
C TYR A 227 12.31 0.48 7.14
N ALA A 228 12.72 0.84 5.93
CA ALA A 228 11.99 1.78 5.09
C ALA A 228 11.56 1.12 3.77
N PHE A 229 10.33 1.40 3.34
CA PHE A 229 9.87 1.03 2.00
C PHE A 229 10.17 2.17 1.02
N TYR A 230 10.57 1.85 -0.21
CA TYR A 230 10.66 2.85 -1.28
C TYR A 230 9.95 2.39 -2.55
N ILE A 231 9.54 3.37 -3.34
CA ILE A 231 9.07 3.21 -4.71
C ILE A 231 9.78 4.20 -5.62
N ALA A 232 10.24 3.73 -6.78
CA ALA A 232 10.92 4.54 -7.78
C ALA A 232 9.89 5.41 -8.53
N LEU A 233 10.20 6.70 -8.66
CA LEU A 233 9.36 7.69 -9.37
C LEU A 233 9.97 8.11 -10.72
N GLY A 234 11.06 7.47 -11.14
CA GLY A 234 11.84 7.89 -12.31
C GLY A 234 12.84 9.01 -11.99
N ASN A 235 13.72 9.31 -12.94
CA ASN A 235 14.71 10.41 -12.86
C ASN A 235 15.58 10.40 -11.58
N GLY A 236 15.90 9.21 -11.06
CA GLY A 236 16.69 9.06 -9.84
C GLY A 236 15.99 9.45 -8.53
N GLN A 237 14.68 9.73 -8.58
CA GLN A 237 13.87 10.06 -7.42
C GLN A 237 13.11 8.84 -6.90
N TYR A 238 13.03 8.74 -5.58
CA TYR A 238 12.31 7.69 -4.88
C TYR A 238 11.42 8.32 -3.82
N HIS A 239 10.22 7.76 -3.65
CA HIS A 239 9.41 8.07 -2.47
C HIS A 239 9.73 7.04 -1.40
N PHE A 240 10.26 7.49 -0.27
CA PHE A 240 10.47 6.68 0.91
C PHE A 240 9.29 6.81 1.85
N TYR A 241 8.83 5.68 2.38
CA TYR A 241 7.79 5.59 3.37
C TYR A 241 8.35 5.01 4.65
N ASN A 242 7.83 5.51 5.77
CA ASN A 242 8.26 5.12 7.12
C ASN A 242 9.72 5.45 7.45
N ASP A 243 10.43 6.27 6.67
CA ASP A 243 11.75 6.82 7.05
C ASP A 243 11.61 7.98 8.03
N ILE A 244 10.73 8.94 7.71
CA ILE A 244 10.33 10.03 8.61
C ILE A 244 8.85 9.85 8.93
N TYR A 245 8.53 9.54 10.18
CA TYR A 245 7.15 9.23 10.59
C TYR A 245 6.17 10.36 10.22
N GLY A 246 5.15 10.01 9.44
CA GLY A 246 4.09 10.95 9.04
C GLY A 246 4.47 11.91 7.93
N ARG A 247 5.70 11.87 7.40
CA ARG A 247 6.09 12.69 6.25
C ARG A 247 5.54 12.07 4.96
N ARG A 248 4.50 12.71 4.44
CA ARG A 248 3.76 12.29 3.22
C ARG A 248 4.55 12.33 1.91
N ASN A 249 5.60 13.14 1.84
CA ASN A 249 6.33 13.46 0.62
C ASN A 249 7.84 13.41 0.88
N ASP A 250 8.33 12.28 1.39
CA ASP A 250 9.77 12.08 1.49
C ASP A 250 10.32 11.57 0.16
N ILE A 251 10.35 12.49 -0.80
CA ILE A 251 10.84 12.24 -2.15
C ILE A 251 12.26 12.75 -2.23
N THR A 252 13.20 11.85 -2.47
CA THR A 252 14.62 12.19 -2.52
C THR A 252 15.40 11.19 -3.37
N ALA A 253 16.66 11.53 -3.66
CA ALA A 253 17.62 10.62 -4.25
C ALA A 253 18.14 9.62 -3.21
N ALA A 254 18.53 8.43 -3.66
CA ALA A 254 18.98 7.36 -2.76
C ALA A 254 20.23 7.75 -1.94
N ASP A 255 21.16 8.51 -2.53
CA ASP A 255 22.36 8.99 -1.85
C ASP A 255 22.02 9.98 -0.72
N ALA A 256 21.09 10.91 -0.98
CA ALA A 256 20.59 11.85 0.01
C ALA A 256 19.83 11.15 1.15
N PHE A 257 19.05 10.10 0.84
CA PHE A 257 18.43 9.24 1.86
C PHE A 257 19.49 8.59 2.76
N PHE A 258 20.49 7.89 2.21
CA PHE A 258 21.47 7.19 3.04
C PHE A 258 22.35 8.14 3.86
N ARG A 259 22.74 9.30 3.33
CA ARG A 259 23.48 10.32 4.08
C ARG A 259 22.69 10.88 5.27
N ARG A 260 21.37 10.96 5.15
CA ARG A 260 20.48 11.45 6.21
C ARG A 260 20.16 10.36 7.23
N ALA A 261 19.77 9.19 6.74
CA ALA A 261 19.07 8.18 7.53
C ALA A 261 20.02 7.14 8.14
N SER A 262 21.16 6.85 7.49
CA SER A 262 22.03 5.75 7.91
C SER A 262 23.28 6.21 8.64
N ILE A 263 23.53 5.64 9.84
CA ILE A 263 24.72 5.91 10.65
C ILE A 263 25.94 5.08 10.23
N LEU A 264 25.73 3.98 9.49
CA LEU A 264 26.79 3.09 9.01
C LEU A 264 26.71 2.98 7.48
N PRO A 265 27.84 2.81 6.77
CA PRO A 265 27.83 2.63 5.32
C PRO A 265 27.40 1.20 4.91
N LEU A 266 26.55 0.54 5.70
CA LEU A 266 26.05 -0.82 5.49
C LEU A 266 24.53 -0.84 5.49
N ALA A 267 23.96 -1.58 4.55
CA ALA A 267 22.53 -1.77 4.44
C ALA A 267 22.21 -3.13 3.80
N ALA A 268 20.96 -3.54 3.90
CA ALA A 268 20.42 -4.65 3.14
C ALA A 268 19.18 -4.22 2.38
N LEU A 269 18.98 -4.80 1.20
CA LEU A 269 17.90 -4.46 0.31
C LEU A 269 17.14 -5.70 -0.11
N LEU A 270 15.83 -5.68 0.07
CA LEU A 270 14.89 -6.53 -0.68
C LEU A 270 14.29 -5.68 -1.79
N TYR A 271 14.48 -6.05 -3.05
CA TYR A 271 14.02 -5.24 -4.19
C TYR A 271 13.26 -6.04 -5.23
N VAL A 272 12.37 -5.33 -5.92
CA VAL A 272 11.51 -5.86 -6.97
C VAL A 272 11.76 -5.09 -8.26
N SER A 273 11.72 -5.79 -9.39
CA SER A 273 11.98 -5.17 -10.70
C SER A 273 10.83 -4.26 -11.12
N ARG A 274 11.11 -3.21 -11.92
CA ARG A 274 10.10 -2.21 -12.30
C ARG A 274 8.84 -2.79 -12.93
N LYS A 275 8.97 -3.83 -13.75
CA LYS A 275 7.84 -4.49 -14.41
C LYS A 275 6.86 -5.17 -13.44
N ASP A 276 7.30 -5.49 -12.22
CA ASP A 276 6.50 -6.17 -11.21
C ASP A 276 5.89 -5.18 -10.20
N VAL A 277 6.09 -3.87 -10.40
CA VAL A 277 5.63 -2.79 -9.50
C VAL A 277 4.72 -1.83 -10.27
N PRO A 278 3.44 -2.19 -10.50
CA PRO A 278 2.52 -1.36 -11.28
C PRO A 278 2.29 0.02 -10.67
N TYR A 279 2.40 0.16 -9.34
CA TYR A 279 2.29 1.46 -8.69
C TYR A 279 3.40 2.42 -9.08
N ALA A 280 4.60 1.95 -9.44
CA ALA A 280 5.69 2.83 -9.84
C ALA A 280 5.29 3.60 -11.10
N GLN A 281 4.70 2.89 -12.08
CA GLN A 281 4.18 3.50 -13.29
C GLN A 281 2.95 4.38 -13.00
N PHE A 282 2.00 3.88 -12.23
CA PHE A 282 0.77 4.61 -11.88
C PHE A 282 1.06 5.97 -11.20
N LEU A 283 2.00 6.00 -10.24
CA LEU A 283 2.40 7.23 -9.57
C LEU A 283 3.13 8.21 -10.51
N MET A 284 3.92 7.72 -11.47
CA MET A 284 4.54 8.58 -12.48
C MET A 284 3.50 9.22 -13.41
N GLU A 285 2.45 8.48 -13.78
CA GLU A 285 1.37 8.98 -14.63
C GLU A 285 0.51 10.04 -13.93
N SER A 286 0.31 9.92 -12.61
CA SER A 286 -0.41 10.92 -11.80
C SER A 286 0.25 12.30 -11.70
N ARG A 287 1.54 12.37 -12.07
CA ARG A 287 2.37 13.59 -11.93
C ARG A 287 2.52 14.37 -13.23
N LYS A 288 1.96 13.87 -14.33
CA LYS A 288 1.92 14.55 -15.63
C LYS A 288 0.64 15.35 -15.77
#